data_AF-A0A2U1TL14-F1
#
_entry.id   AF-A0A2U1TL14-F1
#
_cell.length_a   1.000
_cell.length_b   1.000
_cell.length_c   1.000
_cell.angle_alpha   90.00
_cell.angle_beta   90.00
_cell.angle_gamma   90.00
#
_symmetry.space_group_name_H-M   'P 1'
#
loop_
_entity.id
_entity.type
_entity.pdbx_description
1 polymer ?
#
loop_
_entity_poly.entity_id
_entity_poly.type
_entity_poly.pdbx_seq_one_letter_code
_entity_poly.pdbx_strand_id
1 'polypeptide(L)'
;MNSNEMKNIKDSSTNIFTAMAKNLYITGIRIYKEQEEYEVLASIMLDSNRTESYILHVKEYLATRFDEHMEEAGKRERLIYVDMDKVMSEMRYVHTQALLFSMS
;
A
#
# COMPACT_ATOMS: atom_id res chain seq x y z
N MET A 1 16.37 9.07 21.71
CA MET A 1 16.67 8.77 20.30
C MET A 1 17.15 10.04 19.64
N ASN A 2 18.28 10.02 18.95
CA ASN A 2 18.79 11.23 18.27
C ASN A 2 18.01 11.50 16.95
N SER A 3 18.17 12.69 16.38
CA SER A 3 17.44 13.10 15.17
C SER A 3 17.74 12.20 13.96
N ASN A 4 18.96 11.69 13.83
CA ASN A 4 19.36 10.80 12.74
C ASN A 4 18.75 9.41 12.87
N GLU A 5 18.74 8.83 14.08
CA GLU A 5 18.08 7.57 14.39
C GLU A 5 16.57 7.64 14.10
N MET A 6 15.92 8.72 14.53
CA MET A 6 14.50 8.96 14.27
C MET A 6 14.19 9.03 12.77
N LYS A 7 15.01 9.77 12.01
CA LYS A 7 14.88 9.85 10.55
C LYS A 7 15.04 8.48 9.89
N ASN A 8 16.06 7.72 10.29
CA ASN A 8 16.31 6.39 9.73
C ASN A 8 15.15 5.42 10.01
N ILE A 9 14.55 5.48 11.21
CA ILE A 9 13.38 4.66 11.54
C ILE A 9 12.16 5.10 10.72
N LYS A 10 11.92 6.41 10.57
CA LYS A 10 10.84 6.93 9.71
C LYS A 10 10.99 6.45 8.27
N ASP A 11 12.17 6.62 7.69
CA ASP A 11 12.45 6.23 6.31
C ASP A 11 12.33 4.71 6.11
N SER A 12 12.92 3.92 7.02
CA SER A 12 12.87 2.46 6.98
C SER A 12 11.43 1.94 7.12
N SER A 13 10.68 2.41 8.12
CA SER A 13 9.29 2.01 8.34
C SER A 13 8.41 2.38 7.14
N THR A 14 8.57 3.59 6.60
CA THR A 14 7.82 4.04 5.42
C THR A 14 8.14 3.19 4.19
N ASN A 15 9.41 2.87 3.94
CA ASN A 15 9.82 2.07 2.79
C ASN A 15 9.29 0.63 2.89
N ILE A 16 9.37 0.01 4.07
CA ILE A 16 8.85 -1.35 4.31
C ILE A 16 7.34 -1.37 4.10
N PHE A 17 6.60 -0.43 4.71
CA PHE A 17 5.16 -0.35 4.57
C PHE A 17 4.77 -0.14 3.09
N THR A 18 5.45 0.77 2.40
CA THR A 18 5.24 1.05 0.98
C THR A 18 5.45 -0.21 0.13
N ALA A 19 6.54 -0.95 0.36
CA ALA A 19 6.83 -2.19 -0.38
C ALA A 19 5.73 -3.24 -0.19
N MET A 20 5.24 -3.41 1.04
CA MET A 20 4.14 -4.33 1.36
C MET A 20 2.83 -3.88 0.70
N ALA A 21 2.49 -2.60 0.76
CA ALA A 21 1.28 -2.05 0.15
C ALA A 21 1.30 -2.22 -1.37
N LYS A 22 2.44 -1.95 -2.02
CA LYS A 22 2.64 -2.18 -3.46
C LYS A 22 2.41 -3.64 -3.84
N ASN A 23 2.97 -4.56 -3.07
CA ASN A 23 2.80 -5.99 -3.31
C ASN A 23 1.32 -6.42 -3.16
N LEU A 24 0.64 -5.97 -2.10
CA LEU A 24 -0.78 -6.28 -1.87
C LEU A 24 -1.67 -5.74 -2.99
N TYR A 25 -1.43 -4.50 -3.41
CA TYR A 25 -2.18 -3.86 -4.50
C TYR A 25 -2.06 -4.66 -5.80
N ILE A 26 -0.83 -4.94 -6.25
CA ILE A 26 -0.59 -5.67 -7.50
C ILE A 26 -1.13 -7.11 -7.42
N THR A 27 -0.98 -7.76 -6.26
CA THR A 27 -1.51 -9.11 -6.06
C THR A 27 -3.03 -9.12 -6.16
N GLY A 28 -3.73 -8.18 -5.52
CA GLY A 28 -5.19 -8.10 -5.61
C GLY A 28 -5.68 -7.82 -7.03
N ILE A 29 -5.01 -6.94 -7.77
CA ILE A 29 -5.28 -6.72 -9.20
C ILE A 29 -5.13 -8.02 -10.02
N ARG A 30 -4.06 -8.80 -9.76
CA ARG A 30 -3.84 -10.09 -10.45
C ARG A 30 -4.95 -11.10 -10.13
N ILE A 31 -5.37 -11.19 -8.87
CA ILE A 31 -6.45 -12.08 -8.45
C ILE A 31 -7.75 -11.74 -9.20
N TYR A 32 -8.14 -10.47 -9.27
CA TYR A 32 -9.33 -10.07 -10.03
C TYR A 32 -9.22 -10.42 -11.51
N LYS A 33 -8.02 -10.26 -12.10
CA LYS A 33 -7.78 -10.66 -13.49
C LYS A 33 -7.89 -12.19 -13.69
N GLU A 34 -7.30 -12.98 -12.80
CA GLU A 34 -7.32 -14.45 -12.85
C GLU A 34 -8.72 -15.03 -12.62
N GLN A 35 -9.55 -14.34 -11.83
CA GLN A 35 -10.95 -14.68 -11.59
C GLN A 35 -11.91 -14.16 -12.66
N GLU A 36 -11.38 -13.52 -13.73
CA GLU A 36 -12.18 -12.93 -14.81
C GLU A 36 -13.17 -11.84 -14.35
N GLU A 37 -12.89 -11.20 -13.21
CA GLU A 37 -13.66 -10.10 -12.61
C GLU A 37 -13.36 -8.76 -13.31
N TYR A 38 -13.50 -8.73 -14.65
CA TYR A 38 -13.04 -7.63 -15.49
C TYR A 38 -13.80 -6.33 -15.25
N GLU A 39 -15.07 -6.38 -14.86
CA GLU A 39 -15.84 -5.17 -14.53
C GLU A 39 -15.30 -4.50 -13.26
N VAL A 40 -15.01 -5.30 -12.23
CA VAL A 40 -14.38 -4.80 -10.99
C VAL A 40 -13.01 -4.23 -11.31
N LEU A 41 -12.19 -4.96 -12.08
CA LEU A 41 -10.87 -4.51 -12.49
C LEU A 41 -10.93 -3.20 -13.27
N ALA A 42 -11.83 -3.08 -14.25
CA ALA A 42 -12.01 -1.86 -15.02
C ALA A 42 -12.44 -0.68 -14.13
N SER A 43 -13.33 -0.93 -13.17
CA SER A 43 -13.73 0.10 -12.21
C SER A 43 -12.56 0.59 -11.36
N ILE A 44 -11.71 -0.32 -10.86
CA ILE A 44 -10.52 0.03 -10.08
C ILE A 44 -9.48 0.74 -10.95
N MET A 45 -9.40 0.42 -12.25
CA MET A 45 -8.40 0.96 -13.17
C MET A 45 -8.76 2.32 -13.76
N LEU A 46 -10.05 2.61 -13.97
CA LEU A 46 -10.51 3.74 -14.79
C LEU A 46 -11.35 4.76 -14.01
N ASP A 47 -11.99 4.37 -12.90
CA ASP A 47 -12.74 5.28 -12.05
C ASP A 47 -11.84 5.78 -10.89
N SER A 48 -11.60 7.08 -10.85
CA SER A 48 -10.73 7.70 -9.84
C SER A 48 -11.20 7.51 -8.40
N ASN A 49 -12.52 7.50 -8.15
CA ASN A 49 -13.05 7.28 -6.80
C ASN A 49 -12.86 5.83 -6.37
N ARG A 50 -13.08 4.88 -7.28
CA ARG A 50 -12.84 3.45 -7.05
C ARG A 50 -11.36 3.16 -6.88
N THR A 51 -10.51 3.80 -7.67
CA THR A 51 -9.04 3.76 -7.53
C THR A 51 -8.62 4.17 -6.13
N GLU A 52 -9.01 5.37 -5.69
CA GLU A 52 -8.65 5.88 -4.37
C GLU A 52 -9.22 5.01 -3.25
N SER A 53 -10.45 4.53 -3.40
CA SER A 53 -11.08 3.62 -2.43
C SER A 53 -10.31 2.31 -2.31
N TYR A 54 -9.82 1.76 -3.42
CA TYR A 54 -9.05 0.52 -3.41
C TYR A 54 -7.64 0.72 -2.82
N ILE A 55 -6.95 1.81 -3.17
CA ILE A 55 -5.67 2.18 -2.55
C ILE A 55 -5.84 2.36 -1.03
N LEU A 56 -6.90 3.06 -0.61
CA LEU A 56 -7.22 3.26 0.79
C LEU A 56 -7.48 1.94 1.51
N HIS A 57 -8.26 1.06 0.88
CA HIS A 57 -8.54 -0.27 1.41
C HIS A 57 -7.26 -1.08 1.63
N VAL A 58 -6.34 -1.12 0.65
CA VAL A 58 -5.05 -1.80 0.79
C VAL A 58 -4.23 -1.22 1.94
N LYS A 59 -4.17 0.11 2.05
CA LYS A 59 -3.45 0.80 3.13
C LYS A 59 -4.05 0.45 4.50
N GLU A 60 -5.36 0.54 4.65
CA GLU A 60 -6.05 0.25 5.92
C GLU A 60 -5.92 -1.22 6.30
N TYR A 61 -6.11 -2.13 5.34
CA TYR A 61 -5.93 -3.56 5.51
C TYR A 61 -4.51 -3.90 5.99
N LEU A 62 -3.49 -3.25 5.42
CA LEU A 62 -2.10 -3.45 5.84
C LEU A 62 -1.85 -2.82 7.22
N ALA A 63 -2.36 -1.62 7.48
CA ALA A 63 -2.16 -0.93 8.75
C ALA A 63 -2.69 -1.73 9.94
N THR A 64 -3.79 -2.49 9.78
CA THR A 64 -4.27 -3.37 10.86
C THR A 64 -3.35 -4.55 11.13
N ARG A 65 -2.60 -5.02 10.13
CA ARG A 65 -1.76 -6.23 10.20
C ARG A 65 -0.27 -5.96 10.33
N PHE A 66 0.16 -4.73 10.06
CA PHE A 66 1.56 -4.36 10.03
C PHE A 66 2.29 -4.70 11.33
N ASP A 67 1.56 -4.60 12.44
CA ASP A 67 2.05 -4.91 13.78
C ASP A 67 1.49 -6.21 14.37
N GLU A 68 0.59 -6.93 13.66
CA GLU A 68 -0.02 -8.18 14.18
C GLU A 68 1.01 -9.28 14.44
N HIS A 69 2.14 -9.26 13.71
CA HIS A 69 3.23 -10.22 13.86
C HIS A 69 4.43 -9.69 14.67
N MET A 70 4.33 -8.48 15.24
CA MET A 70 5.33 -7.94 16.17
C MET A 70 5.01 -8.43 17.59
N GLU A 71 6.03 -8.76 18.39
CA GLU A 71 5.84 -9.07 19.80
C GLU A 71 5.09 -7.92 20.53
N GLU A 72 4.36 -8.24 21.61
CA GLU A 72 3.57 -7.26 22.39
C GLU A 72 4.39 -6.00 22.76
N ALA A 73 5.69 -6.15 23.01
CA ALA A 73 6.65 -5.05 23.03
C ALA A 73 7.05 -4.67 21.59
N GLY A 74 6.34 -3.70 20.99
CA GLY A 74 6.59 -3.24 19.62
C GLY A 74 5.35 -3.03 18.77
N LYS A 75 4.18 -3.55 19.20
CA LYS A 75 2.89 -3.27 18.54
C LYS A 75 2.64 -1.76 18.51
N ARG A 76 2.35 -1.21 17.31
CA ARG A 76 2.19 0.23 17.01
C ARG A 76 3.44 1.07 17.03
N GLU A 77 4.61 0.54 17.37
CA GLU A 77 5.83 1.35 17.43
C GLU A 77 6.34 1.72 16.04
N ARG A 78 6.17 0.88 15.02
CA ARG A 78 6.64 1.23 13.66
C ARG A 78 5.62 1.97 12.84
N LEU A 79 4.33 1.65 13.01
CA LEU A 79 3.26 2.32 12.29
C LEU A 79 3.23 3.84 12.53
N ILE A 80 3.54 4.29 13.76
CA ILE A 80 3.62 5.72 14.09
C ILE A 80 4.72 6.46 13.33
N TYR A 81 5.72 5.75 12.82
CA TYR A 81 6.81 6.32 12.03
C TYR A 81 6.57 6.21 10.52
N VAL A 82 5.46 5.63 10.08
CA VAL A 82 5.14 5.53 8.65
C VAL A 82 4.60 6.87 8.15
N ASP A 83 5.22 7.40 7.10
CA ASP A 83 4.71 8.54 6.35
C ASP A 83 3.58 8.10 5.40
N MET A 84 2.34 8.15 5.90
CA MET A 84 1.17 7.67 5.16
C MET A 84 0.87 8.49 3.91
N ASP A 85 1.22 9.78 3.89
CA ASP A 85 1.04 10.62 2.70
C ASP A 85 1.99 10.19 1.59
N LYS A 86 3.25 9.89 1.93
CA LYS A 86 4.21 9.32 0.99
C LYS A 86 3.75 7.96 0.48
N VAL A 87 3.25 7.09 1.36
CA VAL A 87 2.68 5.78 0.96
C VAL A 87 1.55 5.99 -0.06
N MET A 88 0.58 6.87 0.21
CA MET A 88 -0.52 7.14 -0.71
C MET A 88 -0.04 7.67 -2.07
N SER A 89 0.93 8.58 -2.08
CA SER A 89 1.53 9.10 -3.32
C SER A 89 2.21 8.00 -4.14
N GLU A 90 2.98 7.13 -3.50
CA GLU A 90 3.64 5.98 -4.14
C GLU A 90 2.65 4.95 -4.68
N MET A 91 1.54 4.74 -3.97
CA MET A 91 0.49 3.81 -4.39
C MET A 91 -0.28 4.32 -5.61
N ARG A 92 -0.56 5.63 -5.67
CA ARG A 92 -1.13 6.27 -6.88
C ARG A 92 -0.20 6.11 -8.07
N TYR A 93 1.10 6.30 -7.87
CA TYR A 93 2.10 6.07 -8.92
C TYR A 93 2.08 4.61 -9.40
N VAL A 94 2.04 3.64 -8.48
CA VAL A 94 1.95 2.21 -8.85
C VAL A 94 0.68 1.88 -9.60
N HIS A 95 -0.47 2.47 -9.21
CA HIS A 95 -1.70 2.34 -9.98
C HIS A 95 -1.53 2.88 -11.41
N THR A 96 -0.96 4.07 -11.59
CA THR A 96 -0.70 4.63 -12.93
C THR A 96 0.21 3.72 -13.76
N GLN A 97 1.26 3.16 -13.15
CA GLN A 97 2.14 2.20 -13.83
C GLN A 97 1.38 0.93 -14.20
N ALA A 98 0.58 0.38 -13.29
CA ALA A 98 -0.23 -0.80 -13.56
C ALA A 98 -1.19 -0.54 -14.72
N LEU A 99 -1.92 0.58 -14.73
CA LEU A 99 -2.82 0.97 -15.80
C LEU A 99 -2.09 1.04 -17.17
N LEU A 100 -0.92 1.69 -17.22
CA LEU A 100 -0.16 1.85 -18.46
C LEU A 100 0.37 0.52 -19.02
N PHE A 101 0.86 -0.36 -18.15
CA PHE A 101 1.52 -1.62 -18.56
C PHE A 101 0.61 -2.86 -18.51
N SER A 102 -0.59 -2.76 -17.94
CA SER A 102 -1.60 -3.82 -18.01
C SER A 102 -2.48 -3.72 -19.27
N MET A 103 -2.47 -2.56 -19.94
CA MET A 103 -3.16 -2.33 -21.21
C MET A 103 -2.25 -2.54 -22.44
N SER A 104 -0.96 -2.83 -22.24
CA SER A 104 -0.01 -3.27 -23.26
C SER A 104 0.07 -4.79 -23.32
#